data_AF-A0A3B1AQ08-F1
#
_entry.id   AF-A0A3B1AQ08-F1
#
_cell.length_a   1.000
_cell.length_b   1.000
_cell.length_c   1.000
_cell.angle_alpha   90.00
_cell.angle_beta   90.00
_cell.angle_gamma   90.00
#
_symmetry.space_group_name_H-M   'P 1'
#
loop_
_entity.id
_entity.type
_entity.pdbx_description
1 polymer ?
#
loop_
_entity_poly.entity_id
_entity_poly.type
_entity_poly.pdbx_seq_one_letter_code
_entity_poly.pdbx_strand_id
1 'polypeptide(L)'
;MQMINNDFLLKLDFLLQKRDMFPWLMSLGFTQGMVNRLKKGQPPSGELLRALQRTERVSLRWLIDDLGPPYSITRAVSDADATEQLAALLDANDWDITLATADSVGFAVVVHRDTQYKYRGKVIAYRQVEVIAGRVTVATASWLAEQARGTGLLRLEPEDMTRLESGHLGNMELFGWQDARKQSPGLWLNRRSAPGQLPQINPTHNNGPYPMPQERSEALIVNEDQGRHNCTQSTEETELLHEYRQLTPGQRSAIRAVLRSMI
;
A
#
# COMPACT_ATOMS: atom_id res chain seq x y z
N MET A 1 36.61 3.59 -5.91
CA MET A 1 36.00 3.04 -4.68
C MET A 1 35.26 4.08 -3.82
N GLN A 2 35.49 5.40 -3.99
CA GLN A 2 34.72 6.45 -3.27
C GLN A 2 33.29 6.69 -3.80
N MET A 3 33.02 6.46 -5.11
CA MET A 3 31.69 6.70 -5.69
C MET A 3 30.58 5.82 -5.09
N ILE A 4 30.84 4.52 -4.89
CA ILE A 4 29.86 3.54 -4.37
C ILE A 4 29.26 3.95 -3.02
N ASN A 5 30.03 4.61 -2.15
CA ASN A 5 29.55 5.01 -0.83
C ASN A 5 28.73 6.30 -0.85
N ASN A 6 29.01 7.21 -1.79
CA ASN A 6 28.18 8.40 -1.98
C ASN A 6 26.80 8.01 -2.49
N ASP A 7 26.74 7.06 -3.42
CA ASP A 7 25.48 6.56 -3.98
C ASP A 7 24.65 5.84 -2.91
N PHE A 8 25.27 5.03 -2.05
CA PHE A 8 24.57 4.39 -0.93
C PHE A 8 23.97 5.41 0.04
N LEU A 9 24.71 6.47 0.39
CA LEU A 9 24.20 7.50 1.32
C LEU A 9 23.04 8.29 0.71
N LEU A 10 23.05 8.55 -0.61
CA LEU A 10 21.93 9.17 -1.32
C LEU A 10 20.69 8.28 -1.31
N LYS A 11 20.85 6.97 -1.54
CA LYS A 11 19.75 5.99 -1.43
C LYS A 11 19.24 5.88 0.00
N LEU A 12 20.13 5.98 0.98
CA LEU A 12 19.72 6.01 2.38
C LEU A 12 18.92 7.27 2.71
N ASP A 13 19.28 8.43 2.15
CA ASP A 13 18.52 9.67 2.28
C ASP A 13 17.13 9.58 1.65
N PHE A 14 17.02 8.92 0.49
CA PHE A 14 15.74 8.57 -0.11
C PHE A 14 14.85 7.75 0.85
N LEU A 15 15.42 6.73 1.50
CA LEU A 15 14.68 5.90 2.48
C LEU A 15 14.35 6.67 3.76
N LEU A 16 15.13 7.68 4.11
CA LEU A 16 14.89 8.46 5.31
C LEU A 16 13.59 9.25 5.19
N GLN A 17 13.22 9.82 4.04
CA GLN A 17 11.95 10.56 3.90
C GLN A 17 11.69 11.55 5.06
N LYS A 18 12.61 12.51 5.25
CA LYS A 18 12.59 13.54 6.34
C LYS A 18 12.96 13.04 7.74
N ARG A 19 13.28 11.75 7.89
CA ARG A 19 13.79 11.19 9.14
C ARG A 19 15.22 11.61 9.41
N ASP A 20 15.54 11.81 10.68
CA ASP A 20 16.92 12.02 11.10
C ASP A 20 17.67 10.67 11.03
N MET A 21 18.73 10.59 10.22
CA MET A 21 19.49 9.36 9.99
C MET A 21 19.95 8.67 11.28
N PHE A 22 20.38 9.49 12.24
CA PHE A 22 21.01 8.99 13.44
C PHE A 22 20.00 8.29 14.37
N PRO A 23 18.90 8.93 14.82
CA PRO A 23 17.85 8.24 15.58
C PRO A 23 17.28 7.01 14.88
N TRP A 24 17.06 7.09 13.56
CA TRP A 24 16.49 5.98 12.80
C TRP A 24 17.42 4.76 12.72
N LEU A 25 18.70 4.93 12.37
CA LEU A 25 19.61 3.78 12.36
C LEU A 25 19.82 3.21 13.78
N MET A 26 19.80 4.05 14.81
CA MET A 26 19.88 3.57 16.19
C MET A 26 18.64 2.74 16.58
N SER A 27 17.44 3.08 16.10
CA SER A 27 16.23 2.28 16.35
C SER A 27 16.28 0.92 15.64
N LEU A 28 17.04 0.81 14.55
CA LEU A 28 17.36 -0.46 13.88
C LEU A 28 18.51 -1.24 14.57
N GLY A 29 18.97 -0.78 15.74
CA GLY A 29 19.97 -1.46 16.57
C GLY A 29 21.42 -1.09 16.29
N PHE A 30 21.69 -0.18 15.36
CA PHE A 30 23.06 0.25 15.07
C PHE A 30 23.62 1.10 16.21
N THR A 31 24.95 1.09 16.38
CA THR A 31 25.62 1.94 17.36
C THR A 31 26.08 3.25 16.73
N GLN A 32 26.33 4.28 17.54
CA GLN A 32 26.90 5.55 17.07
C GLN A 32 28.16 5.35 16.24
N GLY A 33 29.06 4.48 16.69
CA GLY A 33 30.30 4.18 15.98
C GLY A 33 30.06 3.54 14.61
N MET A 34 28.99 2.76 14.44
CA MET A 34 28.62 2.20 13.13
C MET A 34 28.07 3.26 12.19
N VAL A 35 27.15 4.10 12.68
CA VAL A 35 26.57 5.20 11.88
C VAL A 35 27.65 6.21 11.47
N ASN A 36 28.57 6.56 12.38
CA ASN A 36 29.68 7.46 12.07
C ASN A 36 30.64 6.87 11.02
N ARG A 37 30.88 5.56 11.06
CA ARG A 37 31.71 4.89 10.05
C ARG A 37 31.03 4.88 8.68
N LEU A 38 29.73 4.60 8.65
CA LEU A 38 28.92 4.67 7.43
C LEU A 38 28.99 6.07 6.79
N LYS A 39 28.78 7.13 7.59
CA LYS A 39 28.88 8.53 7.13
C LYS A 39 30.27 8.92 6.61
N LYS A 40 31.34 8.27 7.09
CA LYS A 40 32.71 8.45 6.60
C LYS A 40 32.99 7.67 5.30
N GLY A 41 31.96 7.08 4.70
CA GLY A 41 32.08 6.29 3.49
C GLY A 41 32.70 4.92 3.74
N GLN A 42 32.43 4.29 4.89
CA GLN A 42 32.65 2.85 4.98
C GLN A 42 31.49 2.10 4.31
N PRO A 43 31.77 0.99 3.60
CA PRO A 43 30.73 0.17 3.02
C PRO A 43 29.69 -0.29 4.06
N PRO A 44 28.40 -0.40 3.68
CA PRO A 44 27.37 -0.90 4.56
C PRO A 44 27.66 -2.35 4.96
N SER A 45 27.44 -2.69 6.23
CA SER A 45 27.58 -4.08 6.66
C SER A 45 26.38 -4.91 6.20
N GLY A 46 26.58 -6.22 6.02
CA GLY A 46 25.47 -7.14 5.72
C GLY A 46 24.38 -7.17 6.80
N GLU A 47 24.71 -6.79 8.03
CA GLU A 47 23.72 -6.60 9.11
C GLU A 47 22.81 -5.39 8.85
N LEU A 48 23.37 -4.27 8.38
CA LEU A 48 22.60 -3.08 7.98
C LEU A 48 21.68 -3.38 6.81
N LEU A 49 22.21 -4.03 5.77
CA LEU A 49 21.43 -4.39 4.59
C LEU A 49 20.23 -5.27 4.96
N ARG A 50 20.44 -6.29 5.81
CA ARG A 50 19.34 -7.16 6.29
C ARG A 50 18.34 -6.43 7.18
N ALA A 51 18.79 -5.50 8.02
CA ALA A 51 17.88 -4.70 8.83
C ALA A 51 16.98 -3.83 7.94
N LEU A 52 17.54 -3.13 6.97
CA LEU A 52 16.79 -2.30 6.01
C LEU A 52 15.82 -3.14 5.19
N GLN A 53 16.24 -4.29 4.67
CA GLN A 53 15.39 -5.18 3.90
C GLN A 53 14.16 -5.63 4.69
N ARG A 54 14.33 -6.02 5.96
CA ARG A 54 13.21 -6.51 6.80
C ARG A 54 12.29 -5.39 7.27
N THR A 55 12.86 -4.26 7.69
CA THR A 55 12.10 -3.19 8.36
C THR A 55 11.46 -2.20 7.41
N GLU A 56 12.06 -1.99 6.24
CA GLU A 56 11.65 -0.96 5.27
C GLU A 56 11.26 -1.57 3.93
N ARG A 57 11.22 -2.91 3.82
CA ARG A 57 10.92 -3.65 2.59
C ARG A 57 11.86 -3.28 1.43
N VAL A 58 13.09 -2.89 1.73
CA VAL A 58 14.03 -2.38 0.72
C VAL A 58 14.55 -3.50 -0.18
N SER A 59 14.61 -3.23 -1.48
CA SER A 59 15.28 -4.07 -2.47
C SER A 59 16.80 -3.90 -2.35
N LEU A 60 17.51 -4.98 -2.03
CA LEU A 60 18.98 -4.95 -1.99
C LEU A 60 19.60 -4.75 -3.37
N ARG A 61 18.92 -5.21 -4.44
CA ARG A 61 19.35 -4.99 -5.82
C ARG A 61 19.34 -3.50 -6.17
N TRP A 62 18.31 -2.77 -5.74
CA TRP A 62 18.29 -1.32 -5.91
C TRP A 62 19.31 -0.64 -5.00
N LEU A 63 19.34 -1.02 -3.72
CA LEU A 63 20.18 -0.35 -2.73
C LEU A 63 21.69 -0.47 -3.02
N ILE A 64 22.14 -1.62 -3.52
CA ILE A 64 23.56 -1.92 -3.74
C ILE A 64 23.94 -1.75 -5.22
N ASP A 65 23.13 -2.30 -6.13
CA ASP A 65 23.48 -2.42 -7.54
C ASP A 65 22.77 -1.40 -8.44
N ASP A 66 21.87 -0.58 -7.87
CA ASP A 66 21.00 0.36 -8.61
C ASP A 66 20.05 -0.32 -9.61
N LEU A 67 19.65 -1.56 -9.30
CA LEU A 67 18.80 -2.35 -10.17
C LEU A 67 17.38 -2.50 -9.63
N GLY A 68 16.41 -2.08 -10.45
CA GLY A 68 14.98 -2.25 -10.17
C GLY A 68 14.43 -1.24 -9.16
N PRO A 69 13.20 -1.47 -8.66
CA PRO A 69 12.54 -0.53 -7.77
C PRO A 69 13.12 -0.54 -6.34
N PRO A 70 12.97 0.56 -5.59
CA PRO A 70 13.53 0.70 -4.24
C PRO A 70 12.91 -0.25 -3.21
N TYR A 71 11.63 -0.59 -3.36
CA TYR A 71 10.92 -1.47 -2.45
C TYR A 71 10.58 -2.79 -3.12
N SER A 72 10.81 -3.88 -2.39
CA SER A 72 10.45 -5.23 -2.79
C SER A 72 8.94 -5.38 -2.84
N ILE A 73 8.42 -5.85 -3.95
CA ILE A 73 7.02 -6.26 -4.12
C ILE A 73 7.00 -7.65 -4.74
N THR A 74 5.99 -8.41 -4.43
CA THR A 74 5.71 -9.66 -5.12
C THR A 74 4.74 -9.36 -6.26
N ARG A 75 5.10 -9.77 -7.47
CA ARG A 75 4.28 -9.54 -8.67
C ARG A 75 3.55 -10.82 -9.03
N ALA A 76 2.23 -10.79 -8.93
CA ALA A 76 1.37 -11.87 -9.38
C ALA A 76 1.15 -11.79 -10.91
N VAL A 77 1.44 -12.88 -11.60
CA VAL A 77 1.28 -12.98 -13.07
C VAL A 77 -0.14 -13.40 -13.49
N SER A 78 -0.95 -13.84 -12.52
CA SER A 78 -2.38 -14.14 -12.68
C SER A 78 -3.09 -14.03 -11.33
N ASP A 79 -4.42 -13.99 -11.35
CA ASP A 79 -5.22 -13.95 -10.11
C ASP A 79 -5.06 -15.23 -9.26
N ALA A 80 -4.93 -16.39 -9.91
CA ALA A 80 -4.67 -17.65 -9.23
C ALA A 80 -3.30 -17.65 -8.53
N ASP A 81 -2.28 -17.09 -9.19
CA ASP A 81 -0.93 -16.90 -8.63
C ASP A 81 -0.96 -15.92 -7.45
N ALA A 82 -1.74 -14.84 -7.53
CA ALA A 82 -1.93 -13.94 -6.39
C ALA A 82 -2.53 -14.67 -5.18
N THR A 83 -3.57 -15.47 -5.40
CA THR A 83 -4.22 -16.27 -4.36
C THR A 83 -3.26 -17.30 -3.75
N GLU A 84 -2.47 -18.00 -4.57
CA GLU A 84 -1.47 -18.97 -4.09
C GLU A 84 -0.39 -18.30 -3.22
N GLN A 85 0.16 -17.17 -3.68
CA GLN A 85 1.16 -16.41 -2.93
C GLN A 85 0.60 -15.89 -1.60
N LEU A 86 -0.64 -15.40 -1.61
CA LEU A 86 -1.32 -14.96 -0.39
C LEU A 86 -1.59 -16.13 0.56
N ALA A 87 -2.06 -17.27 0.05
CA ALA A 87 -2.31 -18.45 0.88
C ALA A 87 -1.03 -18.93 1.59
N ALA A 88 0.10 -18.96 0.87
CA ALA A 88 1.40 -19.30 1.44
C ALA A 88 1.85 -18.30 2.52
N LEU A 89 1.52 -17.02 2.35
CA LEU A 89 1.89 -15.97 3.30
C LEU A 89 1.01 -15.96 4.56
N LEU A 90 -0.29 -16.24 4.39
CA LEU A 90 -1.31 -16.19 5.43
C LEU A 90 -1.42 -17.48 6.26
N ASP A 91 -0.67 -18.53 5.91
CA ASP A 91 -0.56 -19.75 6.73
C ASP A 91 -0.01 -19.44 8.15
N ALA A 92 0.69 -18.31 8.31
CA ALA A 92 1.03 -17.75 9.61
C ALA A 92 -0.13 -16.93 10.20
N ASN A 93 -0.64 -17.34 11.37
CA ASN A 93 -1.65 -16.59 12.13
C ASN A 93 -1.06 -15.28 12.68
N ASP A 94 -1.39 -14.11 12.09
CA ASP A 94 -1.26 -12.74 12.67
C ASP A 94 -1.20 -11.57 11.66
N TRP A 95 -1.45 -11.80 10.37
CA TRP A 95 -1.41 -10.73 9.38
C TRP A 95 -2.66 -9.84 9.38
N ASP A 96 -2.45 -8.53 9.44
CA ASP A 96 -3.42 -7.53 9.03
C ASP A 96 -3.39 -7.41 7.51
N ILE A 97 -4.57 -7.51 6.88
CA ILE A 97 -4.71 -7.51 5.43
C ILE A 97 -5.45 -6.26 4.99
N THR A 98 -4.91 -5.57 3.99
CA THR A 98 -5.55 -4.39 3.39
C THR A 98 -5.50 -4.48 1.88
N LEU A 99 -6.67 -4.31 1.26
CA LEU A 99 -6.80 -4.13 -0.17
C LEU A 99 -6.57 -2.65 -0.49
N ALA A 100 -5.52 -2.36 -1.24
CA ALA A 100 -5.26 -1.06 -1.82
C ALA A 100 -5.87 -1.00 -3.23
N THR A 101 -6.51 0.11 -3.57
CA THR A 101 -7.06 0.34 -4.91
C THR A 101 -7.17 1.84 -5.22
N ALA A 102 -6.98 2.20 -6.49
CA ALA A 102 -7.33 3.53 -7.00
C ALA A 102 -8.77 3.61 -7.54
N ASP A 103 -9.36 2.47 -7.88
CA ASP A 103 -10.66 2.39 -8.55
C ASP A 103 -11.47 1.17 -8.05
N SER A 104 -12.25 0.54 -8.93
CA SER A 104 -13.05 -0.64 -8.62
C SER A 104 -12.57 -1.91 -9.34
N VAL A 105 -11.43 -1.85 -10.03
CA VAL A 105 -11.02 -2.85 -11.01
C VAL A 105 -9.69 -3.48 -10.64
N GLY A 106 -8.69 -2.67 -10.29
CA GLY A 106 -7.36 -3.14 -9.91
C GLY A 106 -7.11 -3.11 -8.40
N PHE A 107 -6.46 -4.16 -7.88
CA PHE A 107 -6.08 -4.22 -6.48
C PHE A 107 -4.58 -4.47 -6.31
N ALA A 108 -4.07 -3.99 -5.18
CA ALA A 108 -2.84 -4.48 -4.60
C ALA A 108 -3.18 -4.93 -3.17
N VAL A 109 -2.55 -6.00 -2.71
CA VAL A 109 -2.75 -6.49 -1.35
C VAL A 109 -1.54 -6.08 -0.54
N VAL A 110 -1.78 -5.28 0.50
CA VAL A 110 -0.78 -4.95 1.51
C VAL A 110 -1.10 -5.76 2.74
N VAL A 111 -0.17 -6.62 3.15
CA VAL A 111 -0.25 -7.32 4.43
C VAL A 111 0.84 -6.83 5.36
N HIS A 112 0.51 -6.69 6.63
CA HIS A 112 1.49 -6.31 7.63
C HIS A 112 1.24 -6.98 8.97
N ARG A 113 2.28 -7.04 9.79
CA ARG A 113 2.19 -7.46 11.19
C ARG A 113 3.30 -6.81 12.01
N ASP A 114 3.03 -6.61 13.28
CA ASP A 114 4.06 -6.17 14.21
C ASP A 114 4.87 -7.39 14.67
N THR A 115 6.19 -7.31 14.55
CA THR A 115 7.10 -8.41 14.85
C THR A 115 8.41 -7.88 15.44
N GLN A 116 9.34 -8.78 15.75
CA GLN A 116 10.61 -8.42 16.36
C GLN A 116 11.75 -9.35 15.95
N TYR A 117 12.97 -8.83 15.98
CA TYR A 117 14.18 -9.63 15.86
C TYR A 117 15.19 -9.30 16.96
N LYS A 118 16.05 -10.26 17.29
CA LYS A 118 17.17 -10.05 18.21
C LYS A 118 18.41 -9.61 17.44
N TYR A 119 19.05 -8.54 17.90
CA TYR A 119 20.32 -8.05 17.37
C TYR A 119 21.21 -7.56 18.50
N ARG A 120 22.39 -8.17 18.65
CA ARG A 120 23.39 -7.83 19.69
C ARG A 120 22.78 -7.71 21.09
N GLY A 121 21.93 -8.68 21.45
CA GLY A 121 21.26 -8.72 22.76
C GLY A 121 20.07 -7.76 22.91
N LYS A 122 19.78 -6.92 21.92
CA LYS A 122 18.60 -6.05 21.90
C LYS A 122 17.47 -6.68 21.11
N VAL A 123 16.24 -6.46 21.55
CA VAL A 123 15.02 -6.78 20.80
C VAL A 123 14.63 -5.54 20.02
N ILE A 124 14.45 -5.69 18.72
CA ILE A 124 14.06 -4.61 17.82
C ILE A 124 12.69 -4.96 17.28
N ALA A 125 11.70 -4.19 17.70
CA ALA A 125 10.35 -4.27 17.17
C ALA A 125 10.26 -3.52 15.84
N TYR A 126 9.53 -4.08 14.89
CA TYR A 126 9.29 -3.46 13.60
C TYR A 126 7.99 -3.99 13.00
N ARG A 127 7.47 -3.26 12.01
CA ARG A 127 6.34 -3.73 11.21
C ARG A 127 6.88 -4.45 9.98
N GLN A 128 6.64 -5.75 9.89
CA GLN A 128 6.87 -6.49 8.66
C GLN A 128 5.75 -6.13 7.69
N VAL A 129 6.11 -5.80 6.46
CA VAL A 129 5.17 -5.41 5.41
C VAL A 129 5.51 -6.22 4.16
N GLU A 130 4.47 -6.76 3.53
CA GLU A 130 4.56 -7.40 2.23
C GLU A 130 3.48 -6.82 1.32
N VAL A 131 3.80 -6.71 0.04
CA VAL A 131 2.91 -6.14 -0.98
C VAL A 131 2.87 -7.10 -2.15
N ILE A 132 1.66 -7.56 -2.47
CA ILE A 132 1.37 -8.38 -3.64
C ILE A 132 0.59 -7.51 -4.62
N ALA A 133 1.13 -7.32 -5.81
CA ALA A 133 0.57 -6.47 -6.85
C ALA A 133 0.63 -7.17 -8.22
N GLY A 134 0.06 -6.56 -9.26
CA GLY A 134 -0.01 -7.14 -10.60
C GLY A 134 -1.44 -7.58 -10.90
N ARG A 135 -1.63 -8.82 -11.33
CA ARG A 135 -2.97 -9.33 -11.67
C ARG A 135 -3.72 -9.79 -10.43
N VAL A 136 -4.07 -8.85 -9.57
CA VAL A 136 -4.99 -9.07 -8.43
C VAL A 136 -6.34 -8.49 -8.80
N THR A 137 -7.32 -9.37 -8.93
CA THR A 137 -8.69 -9.03 -9.32
C THR A 137 -9.64 -9.23 -8.15
N VAL A 138 -10.91 -9.08 -8.49
CA VAL A 138 -12.01 -9.26 -7.57
C VAL A 138 -12.12 -10.69 -7.02
N ALA A 139 -11.65 -11.70 -7.77
CA ALA A 139 -11.67 -13.09 -7.29
C ALA A 139 -10.74 -13.29 -6.09
N THR A 140 -9.47 -12.87 -6.18
CA THR A 140 -8.54 -12.83 -5.04
C THR A 140 -9.08 -11.98 -3.89
N ALA A 141 -9.65 -10.80 -4.17
CA ALA A 141 -10.23 -9.95 -3.14
C ALA A 141 -11.41 -10.62 -2.40
N SER A 142 -12.26 -11.36 -3.13
CA SER A 142 -13.37 -12.11 -2.55
C SER A 142 -12.88 -13.26 -1.68
N TRP A 143 -11.88 -14.01 -2.16
CA TRP A 143 -11.24 -15.06 -1.38
C TRP A 143 -10.64 -14.51 -0.08
N LEU A 144 -9.94 -13.37 -0.14
CA LEU A 144 -9.39 -12.71 1.05
C LEU A 144 -10.47 -12.29 2.05
N ALA A 145 -11.62 -11.82 1.58
CA ALA A 145 -12.75 -11.47 2.45
C ALA A 145 -13.31 -12.68 3.22
N GLU A 146 -13.18 -13.89 2.68
CA GLU A 146 -13.58 -15.14 3.34
C GLU A 146 -12.53 -15.63 4.35
N GLN A 147 -11.24 -15.37 4.10
CA GLN A 147 -10.13 -15.81 4.95
C GLN A 147 -9.86 -14.87 6.14
N ALA A 148 -10.04 -13.55 5.95
CA ALA A 148 -9.50 -12.56 6.86
C ALA A 148 -10.43 -12.24 8.03
N ARG A 149 -9.88 -12.18 9.26
CA ARG A 149 -10.54 -11.57 10.43
C ARG A 149 -10.53 -10.03 10.42
N GLY A 150 -10.70 -9.43 9.25
CA GLY A 150 -10.72 -7.98 9.06
C GLY A 150 -9.87 -7.54 7.88
N THR A 151 -10.48 -7.41 6.71
CA THR A 151 -9.85 -6.82 5.53
C THR A 151 -10.07 -5.32 5.53
N GLY A 152 -8.99 -4.54 5.61
CA GLY A 152 -9.03 -3.10 5.36
C GLY A 152 -9.20 -2.78 3.88
N LEU A 153 -9.78 -1.62 3.59
CA LEU A 153 -9.72 -1.01 2.26
C LEU A 153 -8.92 0.30 2.37
N LEU A 154 -7.93 0.45 1.50
CA LEU A 154 -7.14 1.67 1.35
C LEU A 154 -7.39 2.22 -0.05
N ARG A 155 -8.13 3.33 -0.13
CA ARG A 155 -8.27 4.07 -1.39
C ARG A 155 -7.06 4.96 -1.57
N LEU A 156 -6.35 4.76 -2.67
CA LEU A 156 -5.18 5.54 -3.06
C LEU A 156 -5.52 6.44 -4.23
N GLU A 157 -4.81 7.55 -4.36
CA GLU A 157 -4.80 8.29 -5.62
C GLU A 157 -4.14 7.42 -6.72
N PRO A 158 -4.51 7.59 -8.01
CA PRO A 158 -3.95 6.79 -9.10
C PRO A 158 -2.41 6.80 -9.17
N GLU A 159 -1.80 7.94 -8.82
CA GLU A 159 -0.34 8.08 -8.74
C GLU A 159 0.26 7.19 -7.65
N ASP A 160 -0.30 7.24 -6.44
CA ASP A 160 0.17 6.41 -5.31
C ASP A 160 -0.06 4.93 -5.53
N MET A 161 -1.16 4.55 -6.19
CA MET A 161 -1.41 3.17 -6.60
C MET A 161 -0.34 2.69 -7.59
N THR A 162 -0.04 3.48 -8.62
CA THR A 162 1.03 3.19 -9.58
C THR A 162 2.38 3.04 -8.87
N ARG A 163 2.66 3.90 -7.89
CA ARG A 163 3.89 3.84 -7.07
C ARG A 163 3.91 2.58 -6.19
N LEU A 164 2.80 2.18 -5.60
CA LEU A 164 2.70 0.95 -4.81
C LEU A 164 2.98 -0.30 -5.68
N GLU A 165 2.29 -0.40 -6.81
CA GLU A 165 2.40 -1.53 -7.76
C GLU A 165 3.75 -1.60 -8.49
N SER A 166 4.46 -0.47 -8.58
CA SER A 166 5.78 -0.41 -9.18
C SER A 166 6.91 -0.59 -8.18
N GLY A 167 6.63 -0.60 -6.88
CA GLY A 167 7.64 -0.70 -5.82
C GLY A 167 8.34 0.62 -5.49
N HIS A 168 7.68 1.76 -5.74
CA HIS A 168 8.16 3.13 -5.46
C HIS A 168 7.41 3.84 -4.31
N LEU A 169 6.49 3.13 -3.64
CA LEU A 169 5.83 3.61 -2.41
C LEU A 169 6.38 2.85 -1.20
N GLY A 170 6.99 3.59 -0.27
CA GLY A 170 7.67 3.02 0.91
C GLY A 170 6.77 2.80 2.12
N ASN A 171 7.28 2.05 3.11
CA ASN A 171 6.57 1.82 4.38
C ASN A 171 6.28 3.14 5.12
N MET A 172 7.19 4.10 5.02
CA MET A 172 7.02 5.44 5.59
C MET A 172 5.83 6.20 5.02
N GLU A 173 5.60 6.12 3.71
CA GLU A 173 4.49 6.80 3.05
C GLU A 173 3.18 6.07 3.33
N LEU A 174 3.23 4.73 3.31
CA LEU A 174 2.08 3.89 3.64
C LEU A 174 1.62 4.13 5.09
N PHE A 175 2.48 3.92 6.08
CA PHE A 175 2.09 3.87 7.49
C PHE A 175 2.43 5.13 8.29
N GLY A 176 3.27 6.00 7.74
CA GLY A 176 3.78 7.16 8.45
C GLY A 176 4.88 6.79 9.43
N TRP A 177 5.24 7.76 10.26
CA TRP A 177 6.07 7.52 11.44
C TRP A 177 5.63 8.42 12.58
N GLN A 178 5.67 7.86 13.78
CA GLN A 178 5.62 8.58 15.04
C GLN A 178 6.96 8.39 15.77
N ASP A 179 7.69 9.48 15.98
CA ASP A 179 8.71 9.59 17.02
C ASP A 179 8.17 10.56 18.09
N ALA A 180 8.76 10.56 19.28
CA ALA A 180 8.38 11.39 20.42
C ALA A 180 8.33 12.91 20.11
N ARG A 181 8.90 13.35 18.99
CA ARG A 181 9.03 14.77 18.60
C ARG A 181 8.39 15.13 17.26
N LYS A 182 8.10 14.15 16.40
CA LYS A 182 7.62 14.39 15.03
C LYS A 182 6.64 13.28 14.65
N GLN A 183 5.54 13.67 14.02
CA GLN A 183 4.59 12.75 13.43
C GLN A 183 4.46 13.08 11.94
N SER A 184 4.57 12.06 11.11
CA SER A 184 4.18 12.13 9.71
C SER A 184 3.03 11.15 9.53
N PRO A 185 1.80 11.62 9.27
CA PRO A 185 0.73 10.70 8.95
C PRO A 185 1.06 10.00 7.63
N GLY A 186 0.93 8.68 7.60
CA GLY A 186 0.94 7.91 6.36
C GLY A 186 -0.44 7.84 5.75
N LEU A 187 -0.50 7.30 4.54
CA LEU A 187 -1.74 7.05 3.79
C LEU A 187 -2.72 6.15 4.58
N TRP A 188 -2.21 5.32 5.49
CA TRP A 188 -2.99 4.42 6.35
C TRP A 188 -3.82 5.11 7.44
N LEU A 189 -3.46 6.34 7.83
CA LEU A 189 -4.16 7.07 8.91
C LEU A 189 -5.52 7.63 8.48
N ASN A 190 -5.84 7.63 7.18
CA ASN A 190 -7.16 7.99 6.66
C ASN A 190 -8.19 6.85 6.74
N ARG A 191 -7.95 5.85 7.60
CA ARG A 191 -8.92 4.80 7.92
C ARG A 191 -10.03 5.42 8.79
N ARG A 192 -11.23 5.60 8.23
CA ARG A 192 -12.44 5.57 9.07
C ARG A 192 -12.48 4.17 9.72
N SER A 193 -12.45 4.13 11.05
CA SER A 193 -12.49 2.98 11.95
C SER A 193 -13.59 1.95 11.56
N ALA A 194 -13.56 0.64 11.82
CA ALA A 194 -12.63 -0.31 12.45
C ALA A 194 -13.16 -1.76 12.22
N PRO A 195 -12.37 -2.83 12.46
CA PRO A 195 -12.93 -4.17 12.66
C PRO A 195 -13.64 -4.22 14.04
N GLY A 196 -14.97 -4.36 14.04
CA GLY A 196 -15.69 -5.01 15.15
C GLY A 196 -16.50 -4.19 16.16
N GLN A 197 -16.62 -2.86 16.11
CA GLN A 197 -17.55 -2.13 16.99
C GLN A 197 -18.16 -0.89 16.30
N LEU A 198 -19.48 -0.95 16.04
CA LEU A 198 -20.29 0.25 15.79
C LEU A 198 -20.39 1.05 17.10
N PRO A 199 -20.12 2.37 17.12
CA PRO A 199 -20.59 3.20 18.20
C PRO A 199 -22.11 3.29 18.12
N GLN A 200 -22.78 2.69 19.10
CA GLN A 200 -24.20 2.90 19.39
C GLN A 200 -24.41 4.39 19.74
N ILE A 201 -25.22 5.09 18.95
CA ILE A 201 -25.97 6.27 19.43
C ILE A 201 -27.36 6.26 18.79
N ASN A 202 -28.35 5.81 19.57
CA ASN A 202 -29.70 6.38 19.60
C ASN A 202 -29.78 7.18 20.91
N PRO A 203 -30.59 8.27 21.08
CA PRO A 203 -31.91 8.45 20.47
C PRO A 203 -32.38 9.91 20.17
N THR A 204 -33.53 9.98 19.45
CA THR A 204 -34.67 10.94 19.57
C THR A 204 -34.73 12.32 18.87
N HIS A 205 -35.72 12.38 17.96
CA HIS A 205 -36.79 13.38 17.75
C HIS A 205 -36.61 14.68 16.92
N ASN A 206 -37.46 14.72 15.87
CA ASN A 206 -38.38 15.77 15.40
C ASN A 206 -37.96 16.85 14.38
N ASN A 207 -38.54 16.68 13.18
CA ASN A 207 -39.42 17.59 12.41
C ASN A 207 -38.93 18.99 11.96
N GLY A 208 -38.85 19.18 10.64
CA GLY A 208 -39.01 20.49 9.98
C GLY A 208 -38.51 20.52 8.51
N PRO A 209 -39.24 21.11 7.53
CA PRO A 209 -39.03 20.89 6.08
C PRO A 209 -38.24 21.99 5.33
N TYR A 210 -37.50 21.58 4.27
CA TYR A 210 -37.10 22.22 2.98
C TYR A 210 -36.85 23.76 2.87
N PRO A 211 -35.93 24.26 1.98
CA PRO A 211 -36.03 24.04 0.53
C PRO A 211 -34.73 24.01 -0.33
N MET A 212 -34.93 23.48 -1.54
CA MET A 212 -34.05 23.54 -2.72
C MET A 212 -34.00 24.95 -3.34
N PRO A 213 -32.95 25.28 -4.11
CA PRO A 213 -33.02 26.29 -5.17
C PRO A 213 -33.14 25.65 -6.57
N GLN A 214 -34.07 26.19 -7.37
CA GLN A 214 -34.32 25.87 -8.77
C GLN A 214 -33.34 26.59 -9.72
N GLU A 215 -33.07 25.89 -10.82
CA GLU A 215 -32.71 26.27 -12.19
C GLU A 215 -32.42 27.73 -12.57
N ARG A 216 -31.33 27.92 -13.32
CA ARG A 216 -31.28 28.81 -14.48
C ARG A 216 -30.66 28.09 -15.67
N SER A 217 -31.46 27.98 -16.72
CA SER A 217 -31.14 27.60 -18.08
C SER A 217 -30.54 28.79 -18.83
N GLU A 218 -29.56 28.52 -19.71
CA GLU A 218 -29.39 29.20 -21.00
C GLU A 218 -28.63 28.23 -21.93
N ALA A 219 -29.15 28.08 -23.14
CA ALA A 219 -28.70 27.14 -24.16
C ALA A 219 -27.76 27.84 -25.16
N LEU A 220 -26.78 27.11 -25.71
CA LEU A 220 -26.26 27.42 -27.05
C LEU A 220 -25.74 26.17 -27.79
N ILE A 221 -26.55 25.80 -28.78
CA ILE A 221 -26.38 25.07 -30.05
C ILE A 221 -24.96 24.65 -30.49
N VAL A 222 -24.82 23.32 -30.70
CA VAL A 222 -24.25 22.54 -31.83
C VAL A 222 -22.99 23.04 -32.55
N ASN A 223 -21.96 22.18 -32.58
CA ASN A 223 -21.32 21.72 -33.82
C ASN A 223 -20.66 20.35 -33.63
N GLU A 224 -21.13 19.38 -34.42
CA GLU A 224 -20.41 18.15 -34.74
C GLU A 224 -19.19 18.52 -35.59
N ASP A 225 -18.01 18.00 -35.26
CA ASP A 225 -17.07 17.62 -36.31
C ASP A 225 -16.23 16.41 -35.89
N GLN A 226 -16.10 15.51 -36.84
CA GLN A 226 -15.52 14.17 -36.70
C GLN A 226 -13.99 14.26 -36.78
N GLY A 227 -13.31 13.80 -35.74
CA GLY A 227 -11.86 13.59 -35.74
C GLY A 227 -11.52 12.22 -35.19
N ARG A 228 -11.48 11.21 -36.06
CA ARG A 228 -11.04 9.84 -35.76
C ARG A 228 -9.60 9.84 -35.23
N HIS A 229 -9.42 9.41 -33.98
CA HIS A 229 -8.18 8.73 -33.54
C HIS A 229 -8.53 7.49 -32.72
N ASN A 230 -8.41 6.33 -33.37
CA ASN A 230 -8.36 5.03 -32.71
C ASN A 230 -7.16 5.01 -31.76
N CYS A 231 -7.40 4.84 -30.46
CA CYS A 231 -6.37 4.48 -29.49
C CYS A 231 -6.89 3.29 -28.68
N THR A 232 -6.08 2.23 -28.64
CA THR A 232 -6.30 0.89 -28.08
C THR A 232 -6.49 0.89 -26.56
N GLN A 233 -7.60 1.44 -26.07
CA GLN A 233 -8.05 1.34 -24.67
C GLN A 233 -9.29 0.45 -24.49
N SER A 234 -9.96 0.05 -25.57
CA SER A 234 -11.28 -0.59 -25.46
C SER A 234 -11.24 -2.09 -25.16
N THR A 235 -10.09 -2.76 -25.18
CA THR A 235 -10.00 -4.22 -25.03
C THR A 235 -9.88 -4.67 -23.57
N GLU A 236 -9.12 -3.95 -22.73
CA GLU A 236 -8.92 -4.33 -21.32
C GLU A 236 -10.16 -4.01 -20.46
N GLU A 237 -10.82 -2.87 -20.71
CA GLU A 237 -12.06 -2.51 -20.01
C GLU A 237 -13.23 -3.44 -20.39
N THR A 238 -13.28 -3.92 -21.63
CA THR A 238 -14.27 -4.93 -22.03
C THR A 238 -13.97 -6.32 -21.48
N GLU A 239 -12.70 -6.69 -21.32
CA GLU A 239 -12.31 -7.97 -20.73
C GLU A 239 -12.64 -8.02 -19.22
N LEU A 240 -12.40 -6.93 -18.49
CA LEU A 240 -12.70 -6.80 -17.07
C LEU A 240 -14.21 -6.69 -16.79
N LEU A 241 -14.96 -5.97 -17.64
CA LEU A 241 -16.43 -5.95 -17.58
C LEU A 241 -17.06 -7.29 -17.99
N HIS A 242 -16.43 -8.00 -18.93
CA HIS A 242 -16.83 -9.36 -19.29
C HIS A 242 -16.60 -10.31 -18.11
N GLU A 243 -15.45 -10.24 -17.45
CA GLU A 243 -15.12 -11.04 -16.27
C GLU A 243 -16.08 -10.74 -15.09
N TYR A 244 -16.39 -9.47 -14.83
CA TYR A 244 -17.42 -9.08 -13.85
C TYR A 244 -18.82 -9.60 -14.19
N ARG A 245 -19.15 -9.72 -15.49
CA ARG A 245 -20.43 -10.30 -15.95
C ARG A 245 -20.47 -11.83 -15.84
N GLN A 246 -19.33 -12.50 -15.86
CA GLN A 246 -19.19 -13.95 -15.65
C GLN A 246 -19.28 -14.33 -14.16
N LEU A 247 -19.12 -13.38 -13.23
CA LEU A 247 -19.30 -13.62 -11.81
C LEU A 247 -20.73 -14.08 -11.48
N THR A 248 -20.86 -15.06 -10.59
CA THR A 248 -22.17 -15.49 -10.11
C THR A 248 -22.89 -14.35 -9.37
N PRO A 249 -24.23 -14.35 -9.30
CA PRO A 249 -24.98 -13.38 -8.52
C PRO A 249 -24.50 -13.30 -7.05
N GLY A 250 -24.08 -14.43 -6.48
CA GLY A 250 -23.50 -14.51 -5.13
C GLY A 250 -22.17 -13.75 -5.00
N GLN A 251 -21.24 -13.93 -5.93
CA GLN A 251 -19.97 -13.20 -5.96
C GLN A 251 -20.19 -11.70 -6.15
N ARG A 252 -21.04 -11.29 -7.10
CA ARG A 252 -21.41 -9.88 -7.29
C ARG A 252 -22.06 -9.28 -6.04
N SER A 253 -22.85 -10.06 -5.33
CA SER A 253 -23.45 -9.65 -4.05
C SER A 253 -22.41 -9.55 -2.94
N ALA A 254 -21.43 -10.46 -2.87
CA ALA A 254 -20.32 -10.41 -1.92
C ALA A 254 -19.44 -9.17 -2.16
N ILE A 255 -19.11 -8.88 -3.41
CA ILE A 255 -18.34 -7.69 -3.81
C ILE A 255 -19.12 -6.41 -3.49
N ARG A 256 -20.42 -6.38 -3.82
CA ARG A 256 -21.28 -5.25 -3.44
C ARG A 256 -21.46 -5.16 -1.93
N ALA A 257 -21.49 -6.26 -1.20
CA ALA A 257 -21.59 -6.25 0.26
C ALA A 257 -20.30 -5.73 0.89
N VAL A 258 -19.14 -6.17 0.39
CA VAL A 258 -17.82 -5.62 0.73
C VAL A 258 -17.82 -4.12 0.43
N LEU A 259 -18.10 -3.70 -0.80
CA LEU A 259 -18.11 -2.30 -1.21
C LEU A 259 -19.19 -1.44 -0.50
N ARG A 260 -20.36 -1.99 -0.17
CA ARG A 260 -21.46 -1.28 0.54
C ARG A 260 -21.28 -1.25 2.06
N SER A 261 -20.61 -2.24 2.66
CA SER A 261 -20.23 -2.19 4.08
C SER A 261 -19.08 -1.22 4.35
N MET A 262 -18.51 -0.64 3.29
CA MET A 262 -17.36 0.27 3.28
C MET A 262 -17.71 1.73 2.93
N ILE A 263 -19.01 2.08 2.83
CA ILE A 263 -19.55 3.45 2.64
C ILE A 263 -20.41 3.79 3.85
#